data_AF-A0A2A7EB80-F1
#
_entry.id   AF-A0A2A7EB80-F1
#
_cell.length_a   1.000
_cell.length_b   1.000
_cell.length_c   1.000
_cell.angle_alpha   90.00
_cell.angle_beta   90.00
_cell.angle_gamma   90.00
#
_symmetry.space_group_name_H-M   'P 1'
#
loop_
_entity.id
_entity.type
_entity.pdbx_description
1 polymer ?
#
loop_
_entity_poly.entity_id
_entity_poly.type
_entity_poly.pdbx_seq_one_letter_code
_entity_poly.pdbx_strand_id
1 'polypeptide(L)' 'MWGIIFYIHSAVLLFLGFDRLGGYQNSKKSNTDSNKYAYVGGDAYNYIININVLSVSFFVAGTMLIATGSILRAIKEK' A
#
# COMPACT_ATOMS: atom_id res chain seq x y z
N MET A 1 -0.13 -6.94 22.90
CA MET A 1 -0.13 -5.51 22.51
C MET A 1 0.54 -5.30 21.15
N TRP A 2 1.81 -5.69 20.96
CA TRP A 2 2.55 -5.52 19.70
C TRP A 2 1.89 -6.09 18.43
N GLY A 3 1.30 -7.29 18.50
CA GLY A 3 0.64 -7.87 17.33
C GLY A 3 -0.55 -7.04 16.83
N ILE A 4 -1.32 -6.42 17.73
CA ILE A 4 -2.44 -5.54 17.35
C ILE A 4 -1.92 -4.30 16.62
N ILE A 5 -0.81 -3.73 17.10
CA ILE A 5 -0.17 -2.56 16.48
C ILE A 5 0.28 -2.91 15.06
N PHE A 6 0.92 -4.07 14.86
CA PHE A 6 1.35 -4.51 13.53
C PHE A 6 0.18 -4.80 12.60
N TYR A 7 -0.92 -5.41 13.08
CA TYR A 7 -2.12 -5.60 12.25
C TYR A 7 -2.71 -4.28 11.77
N ILE A 8 -2.86 -3.30 12.67
CA ILE A 8 -3.37 -1.96 12.32
C ILE A 8 -2.41 -1.28 11.33
N HIS A 9 -1.10 -1.33 11.57
CA HIS A 9 -0.11 -0.74 10.68
C HIS A 9 -0.14 -1.36 9.28
N SER A 10 -0.20 -2.69 9.18
CA SER A 10 -0.36 -3.40 7.90
C SER A 10 -1.63 -2.99 7.17
N ALA A 11 -2.76 -2.85 7.87
CA ALA A 11 -4.01 -2.41 7.27
C ALA A 11 -3.93 -0.98 6.71
N VAL A 12 -3.31 -0.06 7.45
CA VAL A 12 -3.09 1.33 7.00
C VAL A 12 -2.19 1.37 5.77
N LEU A 13 -1.09 0.61 5.73
CA LEU A 13 -0.20 0.58 4.58
C LEU A 13 -0.88 0.02 3.33
N LEU A 14 -1.63 -1.08 3.46
CA LEU A 14 -2.41 -1.63 2.35
C LEU A 14 -3.44 -0.62 1.83
N PHE A 15 -4.17 0.04 2.74
CA PHE A 15 -5.11 1.08 2.37
C PHE A 15 -4.45 2.22 1.59
N LEU A 16 -3.31 2.72 2.06
CA LEU A 16 -2.56 3.77 1.36
C LEU A 16 -2.06 3.32 -0.01
N GLY A 17 -1.60 2.07 -0.14
CA GLY A 17 -1.23 1.48 -1.43
C GLY A 17 -2.41 1.49 -2.40
N PHE A 18 -3.58 1.03 -1.97
CA PHE A 18 -4.79 1.01 -2.78
C PHE A 18 -5.33 2.40 -3.12
N ASP A 19 -5.34 3.34 -2.16
CA ASP A 19 -5.74 4.74 -2.42
C ASP A 19 -4.84 5.35 -3.51
N ARG A 20 -3.55 5.01 -3.50
CA ARG A 20 -2.60 5.49 -4.51
C ARG A 20 -2.79 4.87 -5.88
N LEU A 21 -3.18 3.60 -5.96
CA LEU A 21 -3.57 2.97 -7.22
C LEU A 21 -4.87 3.58 -7.78
N GLY A 22 -5.88 3.76 -6.93
CA GLY A 22 -7.20 4.25 -7.32
C GLY A 22 -7.28 5.75 -7.58
N GLY A 23 -6.38 6.54 -6.95
CA GLY A 23 -6.31 7.99 -7.09
C GLY A 23 -5.63 8.49 -8.35
N TYR A 24 -5.06 7.58 -9.17
CA TYR A 24 -4.53 7.88 -10.49
C TYR A 24 -5.33 7.15 -11.57
N GLN A 25 -6.21 7.88 -12.23
CA GLN A 25 -7.03 7.38 -13.33
C GLN A 25 -6.36 7.70 -14.66
N ASN A 26 -5.88 6.65 -15.33
CA ASN A 26 -5.38 6.69 -16.70
C ASN A 26 -6.56 6.74 -17.66
N SER A 27 -7.28 7.85 -17.70
CA SER A 27 -8.27 8.03 -18.75
C SER A 27 -7.81 9.14 -19.67
N LYS A 28 -7.71 8.83 -20.97
CA LYS A 28 -7.54 9.78 -22.08
C LYS A 28 -8.64 10.87 -22.14
N LYS A 29 -9.46 11.01 -21.10
CA LYS A 29 -10.69 11.79 -21.00
C LYS A 29 -10.91 12.44 -19.63
N SER A 30 -10.08 12.21 -18.62
CA SER A 30 -10.24 12.87 -17.31
C SER A 30 -9.35 14.10 -17.27
N ASN A 31 -9.98 15.24 -17.05
CA ASN A 31 -9.32 16.50 -16.76
C ASN A 31 -8.15 16.26 -15.81
N THR A 32 -6.96 16.70 -16.23
CA THR A 32 -5.67 16.54 -15.52
C THR A 32 -5.70 17.01 -14.07
N ASP A 33 -6.69 17.84 -13.69
CA ASP A 33 -6.85 18.42 -12.36
C ASP A 33 -7.46 17.47 -11.32
N SER A 34 -8.04 16.33 -11.72
CA SER A 34 -8.66 15.37 -10.77
C SER A 34 -7.76 14.20 -10.37
N ASN A 35 -6.53 14.12 -10.87
CA ASN A 35 -5.60 13.02 -10.55
C ASN A 35 -4.80 13.34 -9.29
N LYS A 36 -5.18 12.69 -8.17
CA LYS A 36 -4.61 12.89 -6.82
C LYS A 36 -3.12 12.53 -6.71
N TYR A 37 -2.55 11.84 -7.70
CA TYR A 37 -1.16 11.37 -7.72
C TYR A 37 -0.47 11.53 -9.09
N ALA A 38 -0.80 12.59 -9.83
CA ALA A 38 -0.05 12.95 -11.03
C ALA A 38 1.28 13.64 -10.67
N TYR A 39 2.38 13.14 -11.22
CA TYR A 39 3.70 13.76 -11.16
C TYR A 39 4.08 14.40 -12.49
N VAL A 40 5.02 15.35 -12.41
CA VAL A 40 5.61 16.07 -13.56
C VAL A 40 6.58 15.14 -14.30
N GLY A 41 6.05 14.10 -14.93
CA GLY A 41 6.83 13.09 -15.67
C GLY A 41 6.06 12.43 -16.81
N GLY A 42 4.79 12.80 -17.01
CA GLY A 42 3.92 12.16 -17.99
C GLY A 42 3.31 10.83 -17.51
N ASP A 43 2.40 10.31 -18.32
CA ASP A 43 1.48 9.22 -17.98
C ASP A 43 2.20 7.92 -17.56
N ALA A 44 3.25 7.55 -18.31
CA ALA A 44 4.01 6.33 -18.07
C ALA A 44 4.74 6.34 -16.73
N TYR A 45 5.37 7.46 -16.36
CA TYR A 45 6.05 7.59 -15.07
C TYR A 45 5.07 7.56 -13.91
N ASN A 46 3.92 8.22 -14.06
CA ASN A 46 2.88 8.23 -13.03
C ASN A 46 2.31 6.83 -12.76
N TYR A 47 2.10 6.03 -13.81
CA TYR A 47 1.67 4.64 -13.69
C TYR A 47 2.69 3.78 -12.95
N ILE A 48 3.97 3.87 -13.35
CA ILE A 48 5.07 3.10 -12.75
C ILE A 48 5.23 3.47 -11.27
N ILE A 49 5.21 4.75 -10.92
CA ILE A 49 5.40 5.21 -9.54
C ILE A 49 4.25 4.74 -8.65
N ASN A 50 2.99 4.89 -9.08
CA ASN A 50 1.84 4.51 -8.27
C ASN A 50 1.75 2.99 -8.07
N ILE A 51 2.10 2.18 -9.08
CA ILE A 51 2.22 0.73 -8.93
C ILE A 51 3.34 0.33 -7.97
N ASN A 52 4.50 0.98 -8.03
CA ASN A 52 5.61 0.65 -7.13
C ASN A 52 5.25 0.90 -5.67
N VAL A 53 4.48 1.95 -5.38
CA VAL A 53 4.04 2.21 -4.01
C VAL A 53 3.08 1.14 -3.51
N LEU A 54 2.17 0.68 -4.36
CA LEU A 54 1.30 -0.46 -4.03
C LEU A 54 2.15 -1.70 -3.72
N SER A 55 3.12 -2.03 -4.58
CA SER A 55 4.01 -3.18 -4.39
C SER A 55 4.79 -3.11 -3.07
N VAL A 56 5.34 -1.95 -2.74
CA VAL A 56 6.04 -1.73 -1.46
C VAL A 56 5.07 -1.84 -0.28
N SER A 57 3.87 -1.30 -0.40
CA SER A 57 2.84 -1.39 0.64
C SER A 57 2.45 -2.84 0.93
N PHE A 58 2.27 -3.66 -0.11
CA PHE A 58 2.02 -5.10 0.03
C PHE A 58 3.19 -5.84 0.65
N PHE A 59 4.42 -5.53 0.24
CA PHE A 59 5.62 -6.16 0.79
C PHE A 59 5.77 -5.89 2.29
N VAL A 60 5.67 -4.62 2.71
CA VAL A 60 5.81 -4.23 4.12
C VAL A 60 4.63 -4.74 4.95
N ALA A 61 3.40 -4.56 4.48
CA ALA A 61 2.23 -5.05 5.21
C ALA A 61 2.22 -6.59 5.33
N GLY A 62 2.56 -7.30 4.25
CA GLY A 62 2.63 -8.75 4.22
C GLY A 62 3.69 -9.31 5.17
N THR A 63 4.90 -8.75 5.17
CA THR A 63 5.96 -9.15 6.10
C THR A 63 5.59 -8.90 7.55
N MET A 64 4.94 -7.76 7.86
CA MET A 64 4.42 -7.49 9.20
C MET A 64 3.31 -8.46 9.65
N LEU A 65 2.41 -8.87 8.75
CA LEU A 65 1.39 -9.88 9.06
C LEU A 65 2.03 -11.24 9.38
N ILE A 66 3.03 -11.66 8.60
CA ILE A 66 3.77 -12.92 8.81
C ILE A 66 4.53 -12.88 10.15
N ALA A 67 5.24 -11.78 10.43
CA ALA A 67 5.97 -11.60 11.68
C ALA A 67 5.02 -11.66 12.89
N THR A 68 3.88 -10.97 12.80
CA THR A 68 2.86 -10.95 13.86
C THR A 68 2.26 -12.33 14.11
N GLY A 69 1.88 -13.04 13.05
CA GLY A 69 1.35 -14.40 13.16
C GLY A 69 2.36 -15.37 13.79
N SER A 70 3.64 -15.24 13.42
CA SER A 70 4.73 -16.04 13.98
C SER A 70 4.93 -15.77 15.47
N ILE A 71 4.92 -14.50 15.90
CA ILE A 71 5.04 -14.11 17.31
C ILE A 71 3.85 -14.62 18.13
N LEU A 72 2.63 -14.45 17.64
CA LEU A 72 1.41 -14.95 18.31
C LEU A 72 1.44 -16.46 18.50
N ARG A 73 1.86 -17.20 17.46
CA ARG A 73 2.01 -18.66 17.51
C ARG A 73 3.04 -19.08 18.55
N ALA A 74 4.22 -18.45 18.55
CA ALA A 74 5.29 -18.75 19.49
C ALA A 74 4.89 -18.47 20.96
N ILE A 75 4.03 -17.48 21.21
CA ILE A 75 3.49 -17.20 22.54
C ILE A 75 2.45 -18.27 22.94
N LYS A 76 1.62 -18.75 22.00
CA LYS A 76 0.57 -19.74 22.26
C LYS A 76 1.13 -21.16 22.51
N GLU A 77 2.24 -21.50 21.89
CA GLU A 77 2.91 -22.80 22.05
C GLU A 77 3.78 -22.89 23.33
N LYS A 78 3.84 -21.81 24.13
CA LYS A 78 4.57 -21.70 25.40
C LYS A 78 3.63 -21.83 26.59
#